data_AF-A0A8T7KZ87-F1
#
_entry.id   AF-A0A8T7KZ87-F1
#
_cell.length_a   1.000
_cell.length_b   1.000
_cell.length_c   1.000
_cell.angle_alpha   90.00
_cell.angle_beta   90.00
_cell.angle_gamma   90.00
#
_symmetry.space_group_name_H-M   'P 1'
#
loop_
_entity.id
_entity.type
_entity.pdbx_description
1 polymer ?
#
loop_
_entity_poly.entity_id
_entity_poly.type
_entity_poly.pdbx_seq_one_letter_code
_entity_poly.pdbx_strand_id
1 'polypeptide(L)'
;MNQPVDEVKAQLGDLATSLLNTLESGDQAKTLIAQQELTGTVTTLWNIRDEVDVDPKTKAILRLVAGWVMNELPTQIQDPTHHAEIKRELKLFQRSLMMFN
;
A
#
# COMPACT_ATOMS: atom_id res chain seq x y z
N MET A 1 -15.33 10.50 -11.33
CA MET A 1 -16.05 10.00 -10.14
C MET A 1 -15.11 10.18 -8.97
N ASN A 2 -15.51 10.94 -7.95
CA ASN A 2 -14.74 11.03 -6.71
C ASN A 2 -14.95 9.72 -5.95
N GLN A 3 -13.91 8.91 -5.77
CA GLN A 3 -14.00 7.77 -4.87
C GLN A 3 -14.04 8.30 -3.42
N PRO A 4 -15.03 7.90 -2.61
CA PRO A 4 -15.05 8.16 -1.19
C PRO A 4 -13.73 7.74 -0.52
N VAL A 5 -13.27 8.54 0.43
CA VAL A 5 -12.08 8.28 1.25
C VAL A 5 -12.08 6.87 1.86
N ASP A 6 -13.25 6.42 2.32
CA ASP A 6 -13.40 5.10 2.94
C ASP A 6 -13.19 3.96 1.94
N GLU A 7 -13.56 4.15 0.67
CA GLU A 7 -13.30 3.18 -0.40
C GLU A 7 -11.79 3.09 -0.70
N VAL A 8 -11.11 4.24 -0.78
CA VAL A 8 -9.66 4.29 -1.01
C VAL A 8 -8.90 3.60 0.12
N LYS A 9 -9.30 3.86 1.37
CA LYS A 9 -8.72 3.22 2.55
C LYS A 9 -8.95 1.72 2.58
N ALA A 10 -10.18 1.28 2.33
CA ALA A 10 -10.52 -0.13 2.29
C ALA A 10 -9.70 -0.85 1.22
N GLN A 11 -9.65 -0.29 0.00
CA GLN A 11 -8.87 -0.83 -1.10
C GLN A 11 -7.37 -0.95 -0.75
N LEU A 12 -6.77 0.10 -0.19
CA LEU A 12 -5.36 0.07 0.21
C LEU A 12 -5.10 -0.94 1.35
N GLY A 13 -6.02 -1.05 2.31
CA GLY A 13 -5.96 -2.03 3.39
C GLY A 13 -6.05 -3.47 2.89
N ASP A 14 -6.93 -3.74 1.93
CA ASP A 14 -7.11 -5.05 1.29
C ASP A 14 -5.86 -5.45 0.50
N LEU A 15 -5.28 -4.52 -0.27
CA LEU A 15 -4.05 -4.76 -1.03
C LEU A 15 -2.85 -5.04 -0.10
N ALA A 16 -2.72 -4.30 0.99
CA ALA A 16 -1.70 -4.57 2.00
C ALA A 16 -1.89 -5.94 2.67
N THR A 17 -3.14 -6.33 2.94
CA THR A 17 -3.48 -7.65 3.49
C THR A 17 -3.13 -8.77 2.52
N SER A 18 -3.47 -8.61 1.24
CA SER A 18 -3.14 -9.55 0.17
C SER A 18 -1.62 -9.76 0.08
N LEU A 19 -0.85 -8.67 0.12
CA LEU A 19 0.61 -8.74 0.07
C LEU A 19 1.20 -9.43 1.31
N LEU A 20 0.67 -9.16 2.50
CA LEU A 20 1.06 -9.86 3.72
C LEU A 20 0.82 -11.36 3.64
N ASN A 21 -0.38 -11.77 3.21
CA ASN A 21 -0.76 -13.18 3.11
C ASN A 21 0.12 -13.93 2.11
N THR A 22 0.46 -13.30 0.98
CA THR A 22 1.35 -13.91 -0.03
C THR A 22 2.77 -14.06 0.49
N LEU A 23 3.30 -13.05 1.20
CA LEU A 23 4.59 -13.13 1.90
C LEU A 23 4.60 -14.17 3.03
N GLU A 24 3.47 -14.47 3.66
CA GLU A 24 3.35 -15.55 4.66
C GLU A 24 3.28 -16.94 4.02
N SER A 25 2.63 -17.05 2.86
CA SER A 25 2.53 -18.30 2.11
C SER A 25 3.84 -18.72 1.43
N GLY A 26 4.76 -17.79 1.20
CA GLY A 26 6.00 -18.03 0.45
C GLY A 26 5.81 -18.15 -1.07
N ASP A 27 4.59 -17.88 -1.58
CA ASP A 27 4.30 -17.90 -3.02
C ASP A 27 4.86 -16.64 -3.68
N GLN A 28 6.05 -16.76 -4.27
CA GLN A 28 6.76 -15.65 -4.89
C GLN A 28 5.98 -15.05 -6.07
N ALA A 29 5.29 -15.87 -6.87
CA ALA A 29 4.53 -15.37 -8.01
C ALA A 29 3.35 -14.51 -7.54
N LYS A 30 2.61 -14.97 -6.54
CA LYS A 30 1.52 -14.17 -5.94
C LYS A 30 2.04 -12.93 -5.21
N THR A 31 3.20 -13.02 -4.57
CA THR A 31 3.84 -11.89 -3.89
C THR A 31 4.14 -10.76 -4.88
N LEU A 32 4.69 -11.09 -6.05
CA LEU A 32 4.99 -10.10 -7.08
C LEU A 32 3.72 -9.47 -7.65
N ILE A 33 2.67 -10.26 -7.87
CA ILE A 33 1.37 -9.73 -8.34
C ILE A 33 0.78 -8.76 -7.30
N ALA A 34 0.67 -9.19 -6.05
CA ALA A 34 0.13 -8.35 -4.98
C ALA A 34 0.95 -7.07 -4.75
N GLN A 35 2.28 -7.14 -4.91
CA GLN A 35 3.14 -5.97 -4.85
C GLN A 35 2.87 -4.99 -6.00
N GLN A 36 2.74 -5.49 -7.22
CA GLN A 36 2.44 -4.67 -8.39
C GLN A 36 1.07 -3.98 -8.25
N GLU A 37 0.06 -4.69 -7.77
CA GLU A 37 -1.28 -4.13 -7.52
C GLU A 37 -1.25 -3.02 -6.46
N LEU A 38 -0.56 -3.24 -5.33
CA LEU A 38 -0.40 -2.23 -4.29
C LEU A 38 0.34 -1.00 -4.83
N THR A 39 1.46 -1.22 -5.53
CA THR A 39 2.29 -0.13 -6.07
C THR A 39 1.57 0.65 -7.15
N GLY A 40 0.85 -0.02 -8.05
CA GLY A 40 0.06 0.59 -9.11
C GLY A 40 -1.09 1.43 -8.56
N THR A 41 -1.81 0.91 -7.56
CA THR A 41 -2.89 1.64 -6.88
C THR A 41 -2.36 2.90 -6.19
N VAL A 42 -1.28 2.78 -5.41
CA VAL A 42 -0.66 3.92 -4.72
C VAL A 42 -0.13 4.96 -5.72
N THR A 43 0.48 4.53 -6.83
CA THR A 43 0.95 5.43 -7.89
C THR A 43 -0.21 6.19 -8.54
N THR A 44 -1.30 5.49 -8.84
CA THR A 44 -2.51 6.10 -9.43
C THR A 44 -3.07 7.16 -8.50
N LEU A 45 -3.29 6.80 -7.23
CA LEU A 45 -3.79 7.73 -6.21
C LEU A 45 -2.84 8.90 -5.98
N TRP A 46 -1.52 8.67 -6.02
CA TRP A 46 -0.52 9.73 -5.89
C TRP A 46 -0.62 10.75 -7.02
N ASN A 47 -0.82 10.30 -8.27
CA ASN A 47 -0.89 11.17 -9.43
C ASN A 47 -2.16 12.02 -9.45
N ILE A 48 -3.29 11.45 -9.02
CA ILE A 48 -4.59 12.13 -9.01
C ILE A 48 -4.90 12.83 -7.68
N ARG A 49 -4.01 12.78 -6.69
CA ARG A 49 -4.27 13.27 -5.31
C ARG A 49 -4.67 14.75 -5.24
N ASP A 50 -4.20 15.56 -6.19
CA ASP A 50 -4.46 17.00 -6.24
C ASP A 50 -5.71 17.33 -7.07
N GLU A 51 -6.20 16.36 -7.86
CA GLU A 51 -7.37 16.45 -8.72
C GLU A 51 -8.63 15.85 -8.08
N VAL A 52 -8.45 14.84 -7.21
CA VAL A 52 -9.55 14.20 -6.49
C VAL A 52 -9.82 14.98 -5.19
N ASP A 53 -11.11 15.12 -4.87
CA ASP A 53 -11.58 15.63 -3.57
C ASP A 53 -11.36 14.59 -2.47
N VAL A 54 -10.08 14.26 -2.23
CA VAL A 54 -9.63 13.42 -1.12
C VAL A 54 -9.39 14.32 0.08
N ASP A 55 -9.87 13.92 1.25
CA ASP A 55 -9.69 14.70 2.45
C ASP A 55 -8.18 14.85 2.81
N PRO A 56 -7.80 15.91 3.55
CA PRO A 56 -6.41 16.15 3.91
C PRO A 56 -5.72 14.99 4.65
N LYS A 57 -6.44 14.19 5.45
CA LYS A 57 -5.87 13.05 6.17
C LYS A 57 -5.48 11.95 5.18
N THR A 58 -6.32 11.66 4.20
CA THR A 58 -5.97 10.65 3.16
C THR A 58 -4.77 11.09 2.33
N LYS A 59 -4.66 12.38 2.00
CA LYS A 59 -3.45 12.91 1.34
C LYS A 59 -2.21 12.75 2.22
N ALA A 60 -2.34 12.92 3.53
CA ALA A 60 -1.23 12.70 4.47
C ALA A 60 -0.81 11.22 4.52
N ILE A 61 -1.76 10.29 4.55
CA ILE A 61 -1.47 8.85 4.49
C ILE A 61 -0.74 8.51 3.20
N LEU A 62 -1.26 8.95 2.05
CA LEU A 62 -0.62 8.74 0.75
C LEU A 62 0.82 9.28 0.73
N ARG A 63 1.08 10.45 1.31
CA ARG A 63 2.45 11.00 1.43
C ARG A 63 3.37 10.14 2.29
N LEU A 64 2.87 9.58 3.38
CA LEU A 64 3.66 8.72 4.26
C LEU A 64 4.07 7.43 3.57
N VAL A 65 3.19 6.86 2.72
CA VAL A 65 3.35 5.49 2.22
C VAL A 65 3.87 5.45 0.79
N ALA A 66 3.56 6.45 -0.03
CA ALA A 66 3.95 6.49 -1.43
C ALA A 66 5.46 6.43 -1.62
N GLY A 67 6.23 7.12 -0.76
CA GLY A 67 7.69 7.09 -0.81
C GLY A 67 8.25 5.68 -0.75
N TRP A 68 7.87 4.92 0.28
CA TRP A 68 8.33 3.54 0.45
C TRP A 68 7.71 2.58 -0.57
N VAL A 69 6.39 2.61 -0.78
CA VAL A 69 5.69 1.70 -1.69
C VAL A 69 6.17 1.85 -3.14
N MET A 70 6.43 3.08 -3.60
CA MET A 70 6.79 3.32 -5.00
C MET A 70 8.29 3.14 -5.27
N ASN A 71 9.16 3.43 -4.30
CA ASN A 71 10.60 3.47 -4.54
C ASN A 71 11.37 2.28 -3.94
N GLU A 72 10.90 1.73 -2.82
CA GLU A 72 11.65 0.72 -2.06
C GLU A 72 11.05 -0.67 -2.19
N LEU A 73 9.73 -0.78 -1.99
CA LEU A 73 9.02 -2.06 -2.01
C LEU A 73 9.27 -2.90 -3.28
N PRO A 74 9.26 -2.35 -4.52
CA PRO A 74 9.44 -3.16 -5.73
C PRO A 74 10.80 -3.85 -5.83
N THR A 75 11.83 -3.23 -5.24
CA THR A 75 13.19 -3.79 -5.21
C THR A 75 13.38 -4.69 -4.00
N GLN A 76 13.00 -4.24 -2.80
CA GLN A 76 13.20 -4.98 -1.57
C GLN A 76 12.45 -6.31 -1.56
N ILE A 77 11.25 -6.38 -2.15
CA ILE A 77 10.43 -7.60 -2.11
C ILE A 77 11.03 -8.79 -2.86
N GLN A 78 11.96 -8.53 -3.77
CA GLN A 78 12.64 -9.56 -4.55
C GLN A 78 13.67 -10.32 -3.72
N ASP A 79 14.16 -9.72 -2.62
CA ASP A 79 15.12 -10.34 -1.71
C ASP A 79 14.41 -10.82 -0.43
N PRO A 80 14.41 -12.14 -0.15
CA PRO A 80 13.81 -12.72 1.04
C PRO A 80 14.32 -12.17 2.37
N THR A 81 15.53 -11.60 2.41
CA THR A 81 16.10 -11.02 3.64
C THR A 81 15.32 -9.79 4.11
N HIS A 82 14.65 -9.08 3.21
CA HIS A 82 13.81 -7.92 3.54
C HIS A 82 12.37 -8.30 3.89
N HIS A 83 11.94 -9.55 3.71
CA HIS A 83 10.52 -9.93 3.88
C HIS A 83 9.99 -9.69 5.30
N ALA A 84 10.82 -9.85 6.32
CA ALA A 84 10.44 -9.57 7.70
C ALA A 84 10.17 -8.07 7.94
N GLU A 85 11.01 -7.21 7.35
CA GLU A 85 10.87 -5.75 7.41
C GLU A 85 9.65 -5.29 6.61
N ILE A 86 9.47 -5.80 5.39
CA ILE A 86 8.29 -5.50 4.56
C ILE A 86 7.00 -5.88 5.30
N LYS A 87 6.95 -7.05 5.95
CA LYS A 87 5.78 -7.44 6.77
C LYS A 87 5.52 -6.46 7.90
N ARG A 88 6.56 -5.91 8.52
CA ARG A 88 6.44 -4.90 9.58
C ARG A 88 5.89 -3.59 9.04
N GLU A 89 6.43 -3.09 7.93
CA GLU A 89 5.98 -1.86 7.28
C GLU A 89 4.53 -1.96 6.81
N LEU A 90 4.14 -3.08 6.19
CA LEU A 90 2.75 -3.33 5.80
C LEU A 90 1.78 -3.32 6.98
N LYS A 91 2.18 -3.90 8.12
CA LYS A 91 1.37 -3.87 9.37
C LYS A 91 1.27 -2.45 9.94
N LEU A 92 2.34 -1.66 9.88
CA LEU A 92 2.32 -0.25 10.29
C LEU A 92 1.42 0.58 9.38
N PHE A 93 1.47 0.32 8.07
CA PHE A 93 0.60 0.95 7.10
C PHE A 93 -0.87 0.66 7.37
N GLN A 94 -1.25 -0.61 7.56
CA GLN A 94 -2.63 -0.99 7.91
C GLN A 94 -3.12 -0.29 9.18
N ARG A 95 -2.30 -0.27 10.24
CA ARG A 95 -2.64 0.44 11.49
C ARG A 95 -2.82 1.93 11.26
N SER A 96 -1.99 2.54 10.42
CA SER A 96 -2.11 3.95 10.08
C SER A 96 -3.44 4.22 9.37
N LEU A 97 -3.86 3.37 8.43
CA LEU A 97 -5.16 3.49 7.77
C LEU A 97 -6.34 3.45 8.77
N MET A 98 -6.24 2.62 9.81
CA MET A 98 -7.29 2.48 10.85
C MET A 98 -7.34 3.63 11.86
N MET A 99 -6.23 4.34 12.10
CA MET A 99 -6.17 5.39 13.13
C MET A 99 -6.77 6.72 12.70
N PHE A 100 -7.03 6.93 11.41
CA PHE A 100 -7.64 8.15 10.92
C PHE A 100 -9.14 7.93 10.66
N ASN A 101 -10.00 8.17 11.64
CA ASN A 101 -11.43 8.42 11.42
C ASN A 101 -11.67 9.92 11.27
#